data_AF-A0A7J7ZXH7-F1
#
_entry.id   AF-A0A7J7ZXH7-F1
#
_cell.length_a   1.000
_cell.length_b   1.000
_cell.length_c   1.000
_cell.angle_alpha   90.00
_cell.angle_beta   90.00
_cell.angle_gamma   90.00
#
_symmetry.space_group_name_H-M   'P 1'
#
loop_
_entity.id
_entity.type
_entity.pdbx_description
1 polymer ?
#
loop_
_entity_poly.entity_id
_entity_poly.type
_entity_poly.pdbx_seq_one_letter_code
_entity_poly.pdbx_strand_id
1 'polypeptide(L)'
;MMDPICLVENQNSQLTVNPTALEILDKISQPVVVVAIAGLYRTGKSYLMKCLAGQNHGFPLDSTVWSETKGIWMWCVPHPSKPSHTLVLLDTEGLGDVEKGDPKNDSWIFAPAMLLKSMFVYNSMSTINHQALEQLQYLAKACVDAINSGAVPCLETAVITLAERENSAAMQKAADHYSEQMAQRVSFPTDTLQELLDLHTACEKEAIVICMEHSFKDDKCEFQQKLMDIMEKMKENFLLKNEEESLKYCQAQLTQVSEPLMEGISKGTFSVSEAYILYSEEINKVEHSYDLVLKKGVKVRNKKIGEDQQLVLRVFVGTFEKSKMIGLPVYVK
;
A
#
# COMPACT_ATOMS: atom_id res chain seq x y z
N MET A 1 5.78 15.53 26.93
CA MET A 1 7.21 15.19 26.70
C MET A 1 7.39 13.80 27.26
N MET A 2 8.01 12.89 26.52
CA MET A 2 8.30 11.56 27.05
C MET A 2 9.60 11.59 27.83
N ASP A 3 9.70 10.80 28.88
CA ASP A 3 10.97 10.56 29.56
C ASP A 3 11.92 9.76 28.64
N PRO A 4 13.23 9.81 28.88
CA PRO A 4 14.17 8.98 28.15
C PRO A 4 13.84 7.50 28.26
N ILE A 5 14.06 6.77 27.17
CA ILE A 5 13.81 5.33 27.09
C ILE A 5 15.02 4.63 26.49
N CYS A 6 15.32 3.43 26.96
CA CYS A 6 16.34 2.59 26.35
C CYS A 6 15.89 2.20 24.93
N LEU A 7 16.68 2.55 23.90
CA LEU A 7 16.44 2.21 22.50
C LEU A 7 17.08 0.87 22.15
N VAL A 8 18.34 0.68 22.55
CA VAL A 8 19.09 -0.55 22.37
C VAL A 8 19.54 -1.02 23.73
N GLU A 9 19.04 -2.16 24.17
CA GLU A 9 19.48 -2.82 25.39
C GLU A 9 20.77 -3.60 25.14
N ASN A 10 21.61 -3.66 26.16
CA ASN A 10 22.84 -4.44 26.15
C ASN A 10 22.81 -5.43 27.31
N GLN A 11 22.45 -6.68 27.01
CA GLN A 11 22.35 -7.74 28.01
C GLN A 11 23.31 -8.87 27.63
N ASN A 12 24.25 -9.23 28.51
CA ASN A 12 25.24 -10.29 28.27
C ASN A 12 26.00 -10.16 26.94
N SER A 13 26.37 -8.92 26.56
CA SER A 13 27.01 -8.61 25.28
C SER A 13 26.14 -8.94 24.06
N GLN A 14 24.82 -8.98 24.20
CA GLN A 14 23.88 -9.06 23.10
C GLN A 14 23.08 -7.76 23.03
N LEU A 15 23.05 -7.15 21.85
CA LEU A 15 22.25 -5.96 21.58
C LEU A 15 20.86 -6.35 21.11
N THR A 16 19.85 -5.82 21.79
CA THR A 16 18.43 -6.00 21.44
C THR A 16 17.74 -4.66 21.37
N VAL A 17 16.88 -4.47 20.36
CA VAL A 17 16.13 -3.21 20.22
C VAL A 17 14.89 -3.27 21.10
N ASN A 18 14.60 -2.18 21.83
CA ASN A 18 13.39 -2.08 22.64
C ASN A 18 12.18 -1.79 21.74
N PRO A 19 11.16 -2.67 21.69
CA PRO A 19 9.99 -2.48 20.84
C PRO A 19 9.17 -1.23 21.23
N THR A 20 9.12 -0.88 22.52
CA THR A 20 8.41 0.33 22.99
C THR A 20 9.06 1.60 22.45
N ALA A 21 10.39 1.60 22.34
CA ALA A 21 11.12 2.72 21.74
C ALA A 21 10.82 2.84 20.23
N LEU A 22 10.68 1.72 19.51
CA LEU A 22 10.30 1.71 18.10
C LEU A 22 8.89 2.27 17.87
N GLU A 23 7.92 1.93 18.73
CA GLU A 23 6.56 2.50 18.64
C GLU A 23 6.53 4.02 18.85
N ILE A 24 7.46 4.55 19.66
CA ILE A 24 7.60 6.00 19.83
C ILE A 24 8.16 6.63 18.56
N LEU A 25 9.19 6.01 17.96
CA LEU A 25 9.80 6.50 16.72
C LEU A 25 8.81 6.46 15.54
N ASP A 26 7.98 5.41 15.44
CA ASP A 26 6.97 5.25 14.38
C ASP A 26 5.91 6.36 14.40
N LYS A 27 5.67 6.97 15.57
CA LYS A 27 4.73 8.08 15.73
C LYS A 27 5.32 9.43 15.34
N ILE A 28 6.62 9.53 15.06
CA ILE A 28 7.28 10.79 14.68
C ILE A 28 7.17 10.98 13.17
N SER A 29 6.27 11.87 12.74
CA SER A 29 6.11 12.24 11.32
C SER A 29 6.97 13.45 10.89
N GLN A 30 7.59 14.14 11.84
CA GLN A 30 8.42 15.31 11.58
C GLN A 30 9.87 14.92 11.22
N PRO A 31 10.58 15.73 10.42
CA PRO A 31 12.02 15.57 10.23
C PRO A 31 12.77 15.54 11.55
N VAL A 32 13.77 14.64 11.65
CA VAL A 32 14.51 14.38 12.87
C VAL A 32 15.94 14.92 12.77
N VAL A 33 16.42 15.52 13.85
CA VAL A 33 17.85 15.81 14.07
C VAL A 33 18.33 14.91 15.19
N VAL A 34 19.34 14.08 14.92
CA VAL A 34 19.86 13.14 15.91
C VAL A 34 21.20 13.64 16.45
N VAL A 35 21.31 13.84 17.76
CA VAL A 35 22.57 14.15 18.45
C VAL A 35 22.94 12.94 19.29
N ALA A 36 24.07 12.30 18.97
CA ALA A 36 24.58 11.18 19.75
C ALA A 36 25.85 11.58 20.51
N ILE A 37 25.98 11.10 21.73
CA ILE A 37 27.17 11.28 22.57
C ILE A 37 27.80 9.93 22.88
N ALA A 38 29.13 9.82 22.76
CA ALA A 38 29.87 8.68 23.28
C ALA A 38 31.16 9.15 23.95
N GLY A 39 31.80 8.24 24.69
CA GLY A 39 33.02 8.53 25.41
C GLY A 39 33.17 7.61 26.61
N LEU A 40 34.29 7.78 27.33
CA LEU A 40 34.59 6.98 28.50
C LEU A 40 33.42 6.96 29.50
N TYR A 41 33.27 5.85 30.22
CA TYR A 41 32.35 5.78 31.36
C TYR A 41 32.65 6.90 32.37
N ARG A 42 31.61 7.41 33.05
CA ARG A 42 31.72 8.42 34.13
C ARG A 42 32.27 9.80 33.73
N THR A 43 32.11 10.20 32.48
CA THR A 43 32.59 11.51 31.98
C THR A 43 31.50 12.60 31.95
N GLY A 44 30.31 12.34 32.48
CA GLY A 44 29.19 13.31 32.50
C GLY A 44 28.37 13.38 31.21
N LYS A 45 28.36 12.31 30.39
CA LYS A 45 27.60 12.25 29.13
C LYS A 45 26.10 12.51 29.32
N SER A 46 25.47 11.74 30.19
CA SER A 46 24.03 11.84 30.51
C SER A 46 23.67 13.22 31.07
N TYR A 47 24.58 13.83 31.84
CA TYR A 47 24.42 15.19 32.33
C TYR A 47 24.40 16.21 31.19
N LEU A 48 25.37 16.12 30.25
CA LEU A 48 25.40 17.00 29.09
C LEU A 48 24.15 16.84 28.22
N MET A 49 23.69 15.61 27.99
CA MET A 49 22.46 15.36 27.22
C MET A 49 21.21 15.89 27.93
N LYS A 50 21.16 15.80 29.25
CA LYS A 50 20.11 16.44 30.06
C LYS A 50 20.12 17.97 29.89
N CYS A 51 21.29 18.60 29.89
CA CYS A 51 21.41 20.03 29.64
C CYS A 51 20.93 20.41 28.23
N LEU A 52 21.25 19.61 27.22
CA LEU A 52 20.80 19.83 25.84
C LEU A 52 19.28 19.70 25.68
N ALA A 53 18.64 18.83 26.46
CA ALA A 53 17.18 18.72 26.48
C ALA A 53 16.48 19.94 27.11
N GLY A 54 17.20 20.77 27.88
CA GLY A 54 16.66 21.96 28.53
C GLY A 54 15.66 21.67 29.65
N GLN A 55 15.75 20.50 30.30
CA GLN A 55 14.79 20.03 31.32
C GLN A 55 15.47 19.65 32.64
N ASN A 56 14.76 19.82 33.76
CA ASN A 56 15.24 19.49 35.11
C ASN A 56 15.05 18.01 35.50
N HIS A 57 14.20 17.27 34.78
CA HIS A 57 14.01 15.81 34.82
C HIS A 57 14.65 15.20 33.55
N GLY A 58 14.84 13.88 33.43
CA GLY A 58 15.45 13.29 32.23
C GLY A 58 16.30 12.05 32.49
N PHE A 59 17.44 11.94 31.81
CA PHE A 59 18.29 10.74 31.88
C PHE A 59 18.66 10.41 33.34
N PRO A 60 18.65 9.12 33.72
CA PRO A 60 19.06 8.72 35.05
C PRO A 60 20.48 9.20 35.32
N LEU A 61 20.65 9.88 36.45
CA LEU A 61 21.93 10.32 36.98
C LEU A 61 22.04 9.72 38.38
N ASP A 62 22.91 8.74 38.56
CA ASP A 62 23.31 8.27 39.87
C ASP A 62 24.80 8.67 40.12
N SER A 63 25.25 8.49 41.36
CA SER A 63 26.57 8.93 41.84
C SER A 63 27.46 7.75 42.25
N THR A 64 27.03 6.53 41.94
CA THR A 64 27.63 5.29 42.41
C THR A 64 28.80 4.82 41.52
N VAL A 65 29.52 3.77 41.94
CA VAL A 65 30.74 3.27 41.26
C VAL A 65 30.47 2.37 40.03
N TRP A 66 29.21 2.12 39.69
CA TRP A 66 28.77 1.26 38.59
C TRP A 66 28.50 2.02 37.29
N SER A 67 28.50 1.34 36.14
CA SER A 67 28.07 1.94 34.86
C SER A 67 26.54 1.98 34.78
N GLU A 68 25.97 3.18 34.85
CA GLU A 68 24.52 3.38 34.94
C GLU A 68 23.80 3.19 33.60
N THR A 69 24.35 3.76 32.53
CA THR A 69 23.77 3.65 31.20
C THR A 69 24.25 2.36 30.56
N LYS A 70 23.37 1.35 30.48
CA LYS A 70 23.58 0.16 29.65
C LYS A 70 22.88 0.34 28.30
N GLY A 71 23.57 0.01 27.22
CA GLY A 71 23.03 0.15 25.87
C GLY A 71 23.02 1.58 25.31
N ILE A 72 22.02 1.89 24.48
CA ILE A 72 21.80 3.22 23.89
C ILE A 72 20.42 3.71 24.32
N TRP A 73 20.39 4.87 24.97
CA TRP A 73 19.16 5.52 25.41
C TRP A 73 18.79 6.64 24.46
N MET A 74 17.51 6.81 24.19
CA MET A 74 17.00 7.90 23.37
C MET A 74 16.08 8.81 24.16
N TRP A 75 16.10 10.09 23.81
CA TRP A 75 15.15 11.06 24.31
C TRP A 75 14.68 12.00 23.20
N CYS A 76 13.37 11.98 22.93
CA CYS A 76 12.75 12.79 21.88
C CYS A 76 12.18 14.07 22.48
N VAL A 77 12.68 15.22 22.02
CA VAL A 77 12.23 16.56 22.45
C VAL A 77 12.00 17.47 21.24
N PRO A 78 11.16 18.52 21.33
CA PRO A 78 11.04 19.51 20.26
C PRO A 78 12.38 20.20 19.99
N HIS A 79 12.72 20.43 18.72
CA HIS A 79 13.97 21.09 18.39
C HIS A 79 13.92 22.59 18.77
N PRO A 80 14.91 23.12 19.52
CA PRO A 80 14.83 24.47 20.12
C PRO A 80 14.76 25.60 19.09
N SER A 81 15.42 25.44 17.94
CA SER A 81 15.45 26.46 16.87
C SER A 81 14.67 26.09 15.60
N LYS A 82 14.06 24.90 15.53
CA LYS A 82 13.38 24.38 14.32
C LYS A 82 12.01 23.84 14.72
N PRO A 83 10.95 24.65 14.67
CA PRO A 83 9.65 24.30 15.26
C PRO A 83 8.94 23.11 14.61
N SER A 84 9.32 22.74 13.39
CA SER A 84 8.77 21.59 12.64
C SER A 84 9.66 20.34 12.72
N HIS A 85 10.62 20.28 13.65
CA HIS A 85 11.57 19.17 13.76
C HIS A 85 11.58 18.60 15.17
N THR A 86 11.83 17.29 15.24
CA THR A 86 12.11 16.59 16.48
C THR A 86 13.62 16.47 16.67
N LEU A 87 14.11 16.80 17.87
CA LEU A 87 15.47 16.53 18.31
C LEU A 87 15.48 15.19 19.06
N VAL A 88 16.28 14.24 18.58
CA VAL A 88 16.51 12.95 19.23
C VAL A 88 17.90 12.95 19.83
N LEU A 89 17.97 12.84 21.15
CA LEU A 89 19.19 12.78 21.92
C LEU A 89 19.52 11.31 22.19
N LEU A 90 20.67 10.82 21.72
CA LEU A 90 21.16 9.47 21.97
C LEU A 90 22.31 9.49 23.00
N ASP A 91 22.05 8.99 24.20
CA ASP A 91 23.05 8.80 25.24
C ASP A 91 23.53 7.34 25.27
N THR A 92 24.83 7.13 25.13
CA THR A 92 25.39 5.78 25.02
C THR A 92 26.04 5.32 26.31
N GLU A 93 26.04 4.00 26.48
CA GLU A 93 26.89 3.33 27.46
C GLU A 93 28.35 3.80 27.34
N GLY A 94 28.99 3.94 28.50
CA GLY A 94 30.37 4.41 28.59
C GLY A 94 31.37 3.40 28.06
N LEU A 95 32.34 3.86 27.28
CA LEU A 95 33.41 3.03 26.72
C LEU A 95 34.45 2.69 27.79
N GLY A 96 35.11 1.55 27.69
CA GLY A 96 36.20 1.13 28.56
C GLY A 96 35.78 0.69 29.96
N ASP A 97 34.51 0.31 30.13
CA ASP A 97 34.01 -0.26 31.38
C ASP A 97 34.56 -1.69 31.58
N VAL A 98 35.34 -1.86 32.64
CA VAL A 98 36.11 -3.09 32.95
C VAL A 98 35.17 -4.28 33.24
N GLU A 99 33.93 -4.01 33.64
CA GLU A 99 32.94 -5.04 33.96
C GLU A 99 32.31 -5.70 32.72
N LYS A 100 32.53 -5.14 31.52
CA LYS A 100 31.94 -5.65 30.28
C LYS A 100 32.50 -7.00 29.83
N GLY A 101 33.69 -7.39 30.28
CA GLY A 101 34.37 -8.63 29.93
C GLY A 101 34.85 -8.73 28.47
N ASP A 102 34.05 -8.29 27.50
CA ASP A 102 34.37 -8.27 26.06
C ASP A 102 34.64 -6.83 25.55
N PRO A 103 35.88 -6.52 25.12
CA PRO A 103 36.22 -5.22 24.52
C PRO A 103 35.45 -4.91 23.22
N LYS A 104 34.87 -5.91 22.54
CA LYS A 104 34.06 -5.70 21.33
C LYS A 104 32.71 -5.03 21.62
N ASN A 105 32.21 -5.13 22.85
CA ASN A 105 30.94 -4.54 23.25
C ASN A 105 30.91 -3.01 23.03
N ASP A 106 32.04 -2.34 23.31
CA ASP A 106 32.20 -0.91 23.05
C ASP A 106 32.02 -0.54 21.58
N SER A 107 32.48 -1.41 20.68
CA SER A 107 32.36 -1.21 19.24
C SER A 107 30.91 -1.36 18.77
N TRP A 108 30.16 -2.29 19.37
CA TRP A 108 28.75 -2.52 19.06
C TRP A 108 27.83 -1.42 19.60
N ILE A 109 28.22 -0.69 20.64
CA ILE A 109 27.50 0.51 21.08
C ILE A 109 27.88 1.73 20.23
N PHE A 110 29.17 1.88 19.94
CA PHE A 110 29.67 3.05 19.22
C PHE A 110 29.24 3.06 17.75
N ALA A 111 29.27 1.92 17.05
CA ALA A 111 28.97 1.86 15.62
C ALA A 111 27.50 2.26 15.27
N PRO A 112 26.46 1.78 15.98
CA PRO A 112 25.09 2.24 15.76
C PRO A 112 24.88 3.71 16.11
N ALA A 113 25.46 4.19 17.22
CA ALA A 113 25.44 5.63 17.55
C ALA A 113 26.11 6.46 16.44
N MET A 114 27.17 5.92 15.84
CA MET A 114 27.80 6.44 14.63
C MET A 114 26.93 6.35 13.37
N LEU A 115 26.03 5.41 13.21
CA LEU A 115 25.21 5.37 11.98
C LEU A 115 23.95 6.21 12.09
N LEU A 116 23.40 6.35 13.29
CA LEU A 116 22.13 7.02 13.53
C LEU A 116 22.23 8.54 13.65
N LYS A 117 23.41 9.09 13.96
CA LYS A 117 23.56 10.51 14.30
C LYS A 117 23.58 11.46 13.10
N SER A 118 23.04 12.66 13.30
CA SER A 118 23.29 13.85 12.47
C SER A 118 24.49 14.64 12.98
N MET A 119 24.68 14.68 14.31
CA MET A 119 25.83 15.30 14.98
C MET A 119 26.35 14.36 16.06
N PHE A 120 27.67 14.24 16.15
CA PHE A 120 28.32 13.40 17.14
C PHE A 120 29.12 14.21 18.15
N VAL A 121 29.00 13.86 19.42
CA VAL A 121 29.77 14.43 20.52
C VAL A 121 30.66 13.32 21.09
N TYR A 122 31.98 13.48 20.96
CA TYR A 122 32.93 12.63 21.67
C TYR A 122 33.33 13.30 22.98
N ASN A 123 32.88 12.73 24.10
CA ASN A 123 33.11 13.28 25.42
C ASN A 123 34.38 12.68 26.03
N SER A 124 35.39 13.52 26.24
CA SER A 124 36.65 13.16 26.90
C SER A 124 36.87 14.06 28.12
N MET A 125 37.57 13.53 29.12
CA MET A 125 37.95 14.31 30.30
C MET A 125 39.32 14.95 30.13
N SER A 126 39.47 16.16 30.69
CA SER A 126 40.73 16.90 30.67
C SER A 126 41.17 17.29 29.25
N THR A 127 42.45 17.17 28.93
CA THR A 127 43.01 17.51 27.62
C THR A 127 42.90 16.34 26.64
N ILE A 128 42.82 16.63 25.34
CA ILE A 128 42.99 15.62 24.28
C ILE A 128 44.42 15.08 24.38
N ASN A 129 44.56 13.91 24.99
CA ASN A 129 45.82 13.22 25.18
C ASN A 129 45.93 12.02 24.21
N HIS A 130 47.08 11.35 24.23
CA HIS A 130 47.33 10.21 23.35
C HIS A 130 46.28 9.10 23.51
N GLN A 131 45.86 8.82 24.75
CA GLN A 131 44.84 7.81 25.06
C GLN A 131 43.48 8.13 24.44
N ALA A 132 43.05 9.40 24.46
CA ALA A 132 41.80 9.82 23.82
C ALA A 132 41.84 9.61 22.29
N LEU A 133 43.00 9.87 21.67
CA LEU A 133 43.22 9.64 20.24
C LEU A 133 43.26 8.15 19.89
N GLU A 134 43.93 7.32 20.70
CA GLU A 134 43.97 5.86 20.52
C GLU A 134 42.58 5.22 20.60
N GLN A 135 41.75 5.68 21.55
CA GLN A 135 40.36 5.22 21.66
C GLN A 135 39.54 5.58 20.43
N LEU A 136 39.65 6.82 19.95
CA LEU A 136 38.95 7.23 18.74
C LEU A 136 39.41 6.43 17.52
N GLN A 137 40.72 6.18 17.40
CA GLN A 137 41.29 5.34 16.34
C GLN A 137 40.78 3.91 16.41
N TYR A 138 40.74 3.31 17.61
CA TYR A 138 40.21 1.97 17.82
C TYR A 138 38.75 1.86 17.39
N LEU A 139 37.91 2.81 17.80
CA LEU A 139 36.49 2.84 17.46
C LEU A 139 36.26 3.05 15.96
N ALA A 140 37.05 3.92 15.32
CA ALA A 140 37.00 4.12 13.88
C ALA A 140 37.33 2.82 13.13
N LYS A 141 38.38 2.11 13.55
CA LYS A 141 38.75 0.80 12.98
C LYS A 141 37.63 -0.21 13.20
N ALA A 142 37.09 -0.29 14.41
CA ALA A 142 36.04 -1.24 14.74
C ALA A 142 34.75 -1.00 13.95
N CYS A 143 34.39 0.26 13.66
CA CYS A 143 33.27 0.58 12.76
C CYS A 143 33.51 0.01 11.36
N VAL A 144 34.71 0.21 10.81
CA VAL A 144 35.08 -0.31 9.48
C VAL A 144 35.08 -1.84 9.46
N ASP A 145 35.64 -2.48 10.49
CA ASP A 145 35.65 -3.94 10.62
C ASP A 145 34.21 -4.51 10.75
N ALA A 146 33.34 -3.82 11.48
CA ALA A 146 31.93 -4.19 11.62
C ALA A 146 31.15 -4.07 10.29
N ILE A 147 31.47 -3.05 9.48
CA ILE A 147 30.93 -2.89 8.13
C ILE A 147 31.45 -4.01 7.21
N ASN A 148 32.77 -4.25 7.20
CA ASN A 148 33.40 -5.23 6.32
C ASN A 148 33.02 -6.69 6.65
N SER A 149 32.70 -6.98 7.91
CA SER A 149 32.25 -8.31 8.35
C SER A 149 30.76 -8.55 8.13
N GLY A 150 30.00 -7.54 7.72
CA GLY A 150 28.54 -7.62 7.59
C GLY A 150 27.80 -7.68 8.93
N ALA A 151 28.48 -7.45 10.05
CA ALA A 151 27.89 -7.43 11.39
C ALA A 151 26.99 -6.20 11.62
N VAL A 152 27.21 -5.14 10.86
CA VAL A 152 26.35 -3.95 10.83
C VAL A 152 25.86 -3.74 9.40
N PRO A 153 24.54 -3.55 9.17
CA PRO A 153 24.06 -3.26 7.83
C PRO A 153 24.76 -2.01 7.31
N CYS A 154 25.44 -2.14 6.17
CA CYS A 154 26.03 -0.98 5.51
C CYS A 154 24.90 0.01 5.16
N LEU A 155 25.24 1.31 5.10
CA LEU A 155 24.28 2.36 4.74
C LEU A 155 23.53 2.04 3.44
N GLU A 156 24.20 1.37 2.50
CA GLU A 156 23.59 0.90 1.26
C GLU A 156 22.46 -0.10 1.49
N THR A 157 22.69 -1.17 2.27
CA THR A 157 21.66 -2.16 2.60
C THR A 157 20.51 -1.52 3.35
N ALA A 158 20.79 -0.65 4.33
CA ALA A 158 19.73 0.05 5.05
C ALA A 158 18.84 0.89 4.11
N VAL A 159 19.45 1.59 3.14
CA VAL A 159 18.73 2.38 2.13
C VAL A 159 17.97 1.47 1.16
N ILE A 160 18.51 0.32 0.75
CA ILE A 160 17.81 -0.65 -0.11
C ILE A 160 16.59 -1.20 0.62
N THR A 161 16.73 -1.69 1.85
CA THR A 161 15.61 -2.23 2.63
C THR A 161 14.54 -1.17 2.91
N LEU A 162 14.95 0.08 3.17
CA LEU A 162 13.99 1.18 3.33
C LEU A 162 13.25 1.47 2.01
N ALA A 163 13.97 1.52 0.88
CA ALA A 163 13.36 1.72 -0.43
C ALA A 163 12.35 0.59 -0.75
N GLU A 164 12.71 -0.67 -0.49
CA GLU A 164 11.79 -1.80 -0.68
C GLU A 164 10.50 -1.66 0.15
N ARG A 165 10.62 -1.27 1.43
CA ARG A 165 9.47 -1.07 2.32
C ARG A 165 8.58 0.07 1.86
N GLU A 166 9.16 1.24 1.61
CA GLU A 166 8.42 2.45 1.23
C GLU A 166 7.81 2.32 -0.17
N ASN A 167 8.53 1.77 -1.14
CA ASN A 167 8.01 1.53 -2.49
C ASN A 167 6.86 0.51 -2.49
N SER A 168 6.95 -0.53 -1.64
CA SER A 168 5.84 -1.49 -1.45
C SER A 168 4.59 -0.82 -0.88
N ALA A 169 4.75 0.05 0.13
CA ALA A 169 3.65 0.81 0.73
C ALA A 169 3.05 1.82 -0.26
N ALA A 170 3.88 2.54 -1.02
CA ALA A 170 3.47 3.46 -2.07
C ALA A 170 2.67 2.75 -3.16
N MET A 171 3.14 1.58 -3.60
CA MET A 171 2.44 0.73 -4.58
C MET A 171 1.07 0.30 -4.06
N GLN A 172 0.97 -0.19 -2.82
CA GLN A 172 -0.31 -0.59 -2.24
C GLN A 172 -1.28 0.58 -2.15
N LYS A 173 -0.82 1.73 -1.66
CA LYS A 173 -1.62 2.96 -1.58
C LYS A 173 -2.14 3.41 -2.95
N ALA A 174 -1.31 3.32 -3.98
CA ALA A 174 -1.70 3.64 -5.36
C ALA A 174 -2.75 2.64 -5.91
N ALA A 175 -2.58 1.34 -5.64
CA ALA A 175 -3.54 0.31 -6.05
C ALA A 175 -4.90 0.48 -5.36
N ASP A 176 -4.89 0.80 -4.06
CA ASP A 176 -6.11 1.07 -3.29
C ASP A 176 -6.83 2.31 -3.84
N HIS A 177 -6.10 3.40 -4.09
CA HIS A 177 -6.65 4.60 -4.73
C HIS A 177 -7.28 4.29 -6.09
N TYR A 178 -6.58 3.55 -6.97
CA TYR A 178 -7.12 3.14 -8.25
C TYR A 178 -8.45 2.37 -8.10
N SER A 179 -8.49 1.39 -7.20
CA SER A 179 -9.66 0.55 -6.94
C SER A 179 -10.86 1.39 -6.46
N GLU A 180 -10.62 2.29 -5.50
CA GLU A 180 -11.66 3.18 -4.96
C GLU A 180 -12.19 4.15 -6.03
N GLN A 181 -11.32 4.78 -6.81
CA GLN A 181 -11.73 5.73 -7.84
C GLN A 181 -12.52 5.06 -8.96
N MET A 182 -12.09 3.87 -9.39
CA MET A 182 -12.83 3.09 -10.37
C MET A 182 -14.20 2.67 -9.84
N ALA A 183 -14.28 2.19 -8.59
CA ALA A 183 -15.54 1.79 -7.98
C ALA A 183 -16.54 2.95 -7.81
N GLN A 184 -16.05 4.17 -7.55
CA GLN A 184 -16.89 5.36 -7.39
C GLN A 184 -17.35 5.95 -8.72
N ARG A 185 -16.48 5.96 -9.74
CA ARG A 185 -16.75 6.65 -11.02
C ARG A 185 -17.48 5.77 -12.03
N VAL A 186 -17.30 4.45 -11.99
CA VAL A 186 -17.90 3.53 -12.97
C VAL A 186 -19.36 3.25 -12.61
N SER A 187 -20.27 3.57 -13.52
CA SER A 187 -21.67 3.16 -13.45
C SER A 187 -21.90 2.00 -14.42
N PHE A 188 -22.25 0.83 -13.87
CA PHE A 188 -22.54 -0.35 -14.68
C PHE A 188 -24.04 -0.47 -15.04
N PRO A 189 -24.37 -0.99 -16.23
CA PRO A 189 -23.49 -1.13 -17.40
C PRO A 189 -23.15 0.23 -18.02
N THR A 190 -21.95 0.32 -18.60
CA THR A 190 -21.49 1.53 -19.34
C THR A 190 -22.15 1.63 -20.72
N ASP A 191 -22.25 2.85 -21.28
CA ASP A 191 -22.87 3.04 -22.61
C ASP A 191 -21.95 2.57 -23.75
N THR A 192 -20.64 2.73 -23.56
CA THR A 192 -19.60 2.27 -24.49
C THR A 192 -18.41 1.66 -23.74
N LEU A 193 -17.67 0.79 -24.43
CA LEU A 193 -16.39 0.31 -23.91
C LEU A 193 -15.39 1.45 -23.73
N GLN A 194 -15.43 2.45 -24.61
CA GLN A 194 -14.51 3.60 -24.57
C GLN A 194 -14.66 4.40 -23.28
N GLU A 195 -15.89 4.60 -22.80
CA GLU A 195 -16.16 5.27 -21.52
C GLU A 195 -15.43 4.58 -20.35
N LEU A 196 -15.49 3.25 -20.29
CA LEU A 196 -14.80 2.48 -19.25
C LEU A 196 -13.27 2.57 -19.38
N LEU A 197 -12.76 2.54 -20.62
CA LEU A 197 -11.32 2.65 -20.88
C LEU A 197 -10.78 4.06 -20.55
N ASP A 198 -11.54 5.11 -20.86
CA ASP A 198 -11.18 6.49 -20.55
C ASP A 198 -11.16 6.73 -19.03
N LEU A 199 -12.13 6.18 -18.30
CA LEU A 199 -12.15 6.19 -16.84
C LEU A 199 -10.95 5.44 -16.24
N HIS A 200 -10.62 4.26 -16.78
CA HIS A 200 -9.43 3.51 -16.39
C HIS A 200 -8.15 4.34 -16.59
N THR A 201 -7.94 4.91 -17.78
CA THR A 201 -6.74 5.73 -18.07
C THR A 201 -6.65 6.95 -17.15
N ALA A 202 -7.78 7.56 -16.76
CA ALA A 202 -7.78 8.65 -15.80
C ALA A 202 -7.35 8.18 -14.39
N CYS A 203 -7.93 7.08 -13.90
CA CYS A 203 -7.60 6.53 -12.58
C CYS A 203 -6.16 5.98 -12.51
N GLU A 204 -5.69 5.37 -13.60
CA GLU A 204 -4.32 4.87 -13.75
C GLU A 204 -3.30 6.02 -13.61
N LYS A 205 -3.53 7.15 -14.30
CA LYS A 205 -2.66 8.32 -14.19
C LYS A 205 -2.60 8.87 -12.77
N GLU A 206 -3.74 8.94 -12.08
CA GLU A 206 -3.80 9.36 -10.67
C GLU A 206 -2.97 8.42 -9.78
N ALA A 207 -3.14 7.11 -9.94
CA ALA A 207 -2.41 6.10 -9.16
C ALA A 207 -0.89 6.14 -9.39
N ILE A 208 -0.46 6.32 -10.64
CA ILE A 208 0.97 6.45 -10.98
C ILE A 208 1.58 7.68 -10.28
N VAL A 209 0.89 8.82 -10.27
CA VAL A 209 1.37 10.03 -9.58
C VAL A 209 1.52 9.78 -8.08
N ILE A 210 0.53 9.14 -7.44
CA ILE A 210 0.60 8.79 -6.01
C ILE A 210 1.79 7.87 -5.71
N CYS A 211 2.04 6.88 -6.57
CA CYS A 211 3.19 6.00 -6.41
C CYS A 211 4.51 6.77 -6.53
N MET A 212 4.64 7.64 -7.55
CA MET A 212 5.84 8.44 -7.78
C MET A 212 6.14 9.40 -6.63
N GLU A 213 5.12 10.01 -6.01
CA GLU A 213 5.30 10.93 -4.88
C GLU A 213 5.87 10.27 -3.61
N HIS A 214 5.64 8.96 -3.44
CA HIS A 214 6.02 8.23 -2.23
C HIS A 214 7.12 7.18 -2.45
N SER A 215 7.52 6.94 -3.70
CA SER A 215 8.59 6.01 -4.05
C SER A 215 9.96 6.69 -4.13
N PHE A 216 11.02 5.95 -3.83
CA PHE A 216 12.39 6.37 -4.10
C PHE A 216 13.31 5.16 -4.35
N LYS A 217 14.40 5.38 -5.10
CA LYS A 217 15.40 4.35 -5.43
C LYS A 217 14.81 3.07 -6.05
N ASP A 218 13.74 3.20 -6.85
CA ASP A 218 13.25 2.12 -7.71
C ASP A 218 13.96 2.14 -9.07
N ASP A 219 15.29 2.01 -9.06
CA ASP A 219 16.15 2.23 -10.25
C ASP A 219 15.84 1.27 -11.41
N LYS A 220 15.23 0.12 -11.10
CA LYS A 220 14.83 -0.90 -12.08
C LYS A 220 13.35 -0.82 -12.47
N CYS A 221 12.60 0.13 -11.91
CA CYS A 221 11.15 0.28 -12.07
C CYS A 221 10.36 -1.01 -11.73
N GLU A 222 10.85 -1.82 -10.80
CA GLU A 222 10.23 -3.12 -10.46
C GLU A 222 8.89 -2.94 -9.76
N PHE A 223 8.78 -1.93 -8.87
CA PHE A 223 7.52 -1.65 -8.17
C PHE A 223 6.52 -0.97 -9.09
N GLN A 224 6.98 -0.05 -9.95
CA GLN A 224 6.12 0.56 -10.95
C GLN A 224 5.56 -0.49 -11.94
N GLN A 225 6.38 -1.46 -12.36
CA GLN A 225 5.91 -2.54 -13.24
C GLN A 225 4.88 -3.44 -12.54
N LYS A 226 5.13 -3.82 -11.29
CA LYS A 226 4.15 -4.57 -10.48
C LYS A 226 2.83 -3.81 -10.31
N LEU A 227 2.88 -2.49 -10.12
CA LEU A 227 1.69 -1.65 -10.04
C LEU A 227 0.88 -1.70 -11.34
N MET A 228 1.55 -1.57 -12.49
CA MET A 228 0.88 -1.70 -13.81
C MET A 228 0.23 -3.07 -13.98
N ASP A 229 0.91 -4.15 -13.60
CA ASP A 229 0.35 -5.51 -13.68
C ASP A 229 -0.88 -5.69 -12.78
N ILE A 230 -0.89 -5.06 -11.60
CA ILE A 230 -2.05 -5.06 -10.70
C ILE A 230 -3.22 -4.29 -11.32
N MET A 231 -2.96 -3.09 -11.84
CA MET A 231 -4.00 -2.26 -12.45
C MET A 231 -4.61 -2.90 -13.70
N GLU A 232 -3.80 -3.56 -14.54
CA GLU A 232 -4.29 -4.27 -15.72
C GLU A 232 -5.21 -5.44 -15.32
N LYS A 233 -4.83 -6.23 -14.31
CA LYS A 233 -5.70 -7.29 -13.76
C LYS A 233 -7.00 -6.73 -13.18
N MET A 234 -6.94 -5.61 -12.47
CA MET A 234 -8.14 -4.96 -11.95
C MET A 234 -9.04 -4.48 -13.09
N LYS A 235 -8.48 -3.83 -14.13
CA LYS A 235 -9.21 -3.42 -15.33
C LYS A 235 -9.90 -4.59 -16.01
N GLU A 236 -9.24 -5.74 -16.17
CA GLU A 236 -9.86 -6.97 -16.69
C GLU A 236 -11.10 -7.37 -15.87
N ASN A 237 -11.03 -7.29 -14.53
CA ASN A 237 -12.18 -7.57 -13.66
C ASN A 237 -13.33 -6.56 -13.87
N PHE A 238 -13.02 -5.27 -14.03
CA PHE A 238 -14.04 -4.24 -14.35
C PHE A 238 -14.69 -4.50 -15.72
N LEU A 239 -13.91 -4.95 -16.72
CA LEU A 239 -14.42 -5.31 -18.04
C LEU A 239 -15.38 -6.49 -17.97
N LEU A 240 -15.01 -7.57 -17.27
CA LEU A 240 -15.87 -8.74 -17.09
C LEU A 240 -17.17 -8.38 -16.37
N LYS A 241 -17.08 -7.59 -15.29
CA LYS A 241 -18.25 -7.11 -14.55
C LYS A 241 -19.17 -6.26 -15.43
N ASN A 242 -18.61 -5.40 -16.28
CA ASN A 242 -19.39 -4.62 -17.24
C ASN A 242 -20.18 -5.53 -18.20
N GLU A 243 -19.56 -6.59 -18.70
CA GLU A 243 -20.21 -7.54 -19.60
C GLU A 243 -21.35 -8.30 -18.92
N GLU A 244 -21.14 -8.76 -17.69
CA GLU A 244 -22.16 -9.47 -16.91
C GLU A 244 -23.37 -8.59 -16.62
N GLU A 245 -23.15 -7.36 -16.15
CA GLU A 245 -24.23 -6.41 -15.86
C GLU A 245 -24.95 -5.95 -17.13
N SER A 246 -24.22 -5.77 -18.24
CA SER A 246 -24.81 -5.50 -19.56
C SER A 246 -25.74 -6.63 -20.01
N LEU A 247 -25.32 -7.89 -19.84
CA LEU A 247 -26.12 -9.05 -20.21
C LEU A 247 -27.38 -9.17 -19.34
N LYS A 248 -27.26 -9.01 -18.02
CA LYS A 248 -28.40 -9.01 -17.09
C LYS A 248 -29.40 -7.89 -17.45
N TYR A 249 -28.90 -6.69 -17.69
CA TYR A 249 -29.72 -5.55 -18.07
C TYR A 249 -30.46 -5.80 -19.39
N CYS A 250 -29.76 -6.27 -20.43
CA CYS A 250 -30.36 -6.60 -21.72
C CYS A 250 -31.46 -7.67 -21.61
N GLN A 251 -31.22 -8.73 -20.83
CA GLN A 251 -32.20 -9.80 -20.62
C GLN A 251 -33.47 -9.28 -19.90
N ALA A 252 -33.30 -8.44 -18.88
CA ALA A 252 -34.42 -7.82 -18.17
C ALA A 252 -35.24 -6.92 -19.10
N GLN A 253 -34.56 -6.08 -19.89
CA GLN A 253 -35.21 -5.19 -20.86
C GLN A 253 -35.93 -5.98 -21.96
N LEU A 254 -35.31 -7.03 -22.53
CA LEU A 254 -35.94 -7.92 -23.51
C LEU A 254 -37.21 -8.60 -22.95
N THR A 255 -37.14 -9.09 -21.71
CA THR A 255 -38.29 -9.70 -21.04
C THR A 255 -39.43 -8.69 -20.89
N GLN A 256 -39.11 -7.44 -20.53
CA GLN A 256 -40.08 -6.36 -20.38
C GLN A 256 -40.71 -5.96 -21.73
N VAL A 257 -39.90 -5.72 -22.77
CA VAL A 257 -40.45 -5.27 -24.06
C VAL A 257 -41.23 -6.37 -24.79
N SER A 258 -40.92 -7.65 -24.52
CA SER A 258 -41.62 -8.80 -25.14
C SER A 258 -42.84 -9.27 -24.37
N GLU A 259 -43.13 -8.73 -23.19
CA GLU A 259 -44.27 -9.10 -22.35
C GLU A 259 -45.64 -9.05 -23.09
N PRO A 260 -45.95 -7.98 -23.87
CA PRO A 260 -47.22 -7.92 -24.61
C PRO A 260 -47.33 -9.01 -25.69
N LEU A 261 -46.22 -9.31 -26.37
CA LEU A 261 -46.15 -10.37 -27.38
C LEU A 261 -46.37 -11.75 -26.73
N MET A 262 -45.71 -12.01 -25.60
CA MET A 262 -45.86 -13.27 -24.85
C MET A 262 -47.29 -13.47 -24.32
N GLU A 263 -47.93 -12.39 -23.86
CA GLU A 263 -49.33 -12.40 -23.45
C GLU A 263 -50.26 -12.65 -24.64
N GLY A 264 -49.99 -12.04 -25.80
CA GLY A 264 -50.73 -12.30 -27.04
C GLY A 264 -50.64 -13.76 -27.49
N ILE A 265 -49.46 -14.37 -27.40
CA ILE A 265 -49.22 -15.80 -27.71
C ILE A 265 -49.93 -16.71 -26.70
N SER A 266 -49.91 -16.36 -25.40
CA SER A 266 -50.54 -17.18 -24.37
C SER A 266 -52.06 -17.24 -24.55
N LYS A 267 -52.69 -16.11 -24.91
CA LYS A 267 -54.12 -15.94 -25.18
C LYS A 267 -54.60 -16.49 -26.53
N GLY A 268 -53.68 -16.92 -27.41
CA GLY A 268 -54.03 -17.48 -28.72
C GLY A 268 -54.44 -16.44 -29.78
N THR A 269 -54.01 -15.19 -29.61
CA THR A 269 -54.36 -14.05 -30.49
C THR A 269 -53.90 -14.26 -31.94
N PHE A 270 -52.86 -15.08 -32.13
CA PHE A 270 -52.25 -15.38 -33.43
C PHE A 270 -52.74 -16.72 -34.01
N SER A 271 -53.94 -17.19 -33.66
CA SER A 271 -54.51 -18.46 -34.16
C SER A 271 -55.66 -18.23 -35.18
N VAL A 272 -55.46 -17.32 -36.14
CA VAL A 272 -56.44 -16.90 -37.17
C VAL A 272 -55.84 -16.93 -38.58
N SER A 273 -56.68 -17.00 -39.61
CA SER A 273 -56.24 -16.78 -41.00
C SER A 273 -55.62 -15.38 -41.11
N GLU A 274 -54.33 -15.28 -41.47
CA GLU A 274 -53.44 -14.07 -41.40
C GLU A 274 -52.60 -13.89 -40.12
N ALA A 275 -52.59 -14.87 -39.21
CA ALA A 275 -51.77 -14.90 -37.99
C ALA A 275 -50.30 -14.45 -38.15
N TYR A 276 -49.66 -14.87 -39.23
CA TYR A 276 -48.24 -14.60 -39.49
C TYR A 276 -47.95 -13.10 -39.67
N ILE A 277 -48.86 -12.35 -40.31
CA ILE A 277 -48.67 -10.91 -40.56
C ILE A 277 -48.74 -10.15 -39.23
N LEU A 278 -49.77 -10.41 -38.43
CA LEU A 278 -49.96 -9.77 -37.11
C LEU A 278 -48.80 -10.09 -36.15
N TYR A 279 -48.33 -11.33 -36.17
CA TYR A 279 -47.18 -11.76 -35.38
C TYR A 279 -45.88 -11.06 -35.81
N SER A 280 -45.64 -10.93 -37.13
CA SER A 280 -44.47 -10.24 -37.65
C SER A 280 -44.49 -8.74 -37.30
N GLU A 281 -45.65 -8.10 -37.27
CA GLU A 281 -45.79 -6.71 -36.86
C GLU A 281 -45.45 -6.51 -35.38
N GLU A 282 -45.93 -7.40 -34.50
CA GLU A 282 -45.62 -7.33 -33.07
C GLU A 282 -44.13 -7.60 -32.77
N ILE A 283 -43.49 -8.53 -33.50
CA ILE A 283 -42.03 -8.70 -33.41
C ILE A 283 -41.29 -7.41 -33.80
N ASN A 284 -41.68 -6.77 -34.91
CA ASN A 284 -41.03 -5.53 -35.34
C ASN A 284 -41.18 -4.40 -34.30
N LYS A 285 -42.32 -4.35 -33.59
CA LYS A 285 -42.52 -3.41 -32.48
C LYS A 285 -41.60 -3.72 -31.30
N VAL A 286 -41.43 -4.99 -30.95
CA VAL A 286 -40.49 -5.42 -29.90
C VAL A 286 -39.05 -5.09 -30.26
N GLU A 287 -38.63 -5.38 -31.50
CA GLU A 287 -37.28 -5.05 -31.99
C GLU A 287 -37.03 -3.54 -31.96
N HIS A 288 -37.96 -2.73 -32.47
CA HIS A 288 -37.81 -1.28 -32.46
C HIS A 288 -37.77 -0.71 -31.03
N SER A 289 -38.60 -1.23 -30.12
CA SER A 289 -38.63 -0.81 -28.72
C SER A 289 -37.33 -1.16 -28.01
N TYR A 290 -36.77 -2.34 -28.28
CA TYR A 290 -35.48 -2.76 -27.73
C TYR A 290 -34.32 -1.94 -28.28
N ASP A 291 -34.37 -1.55 -29.56
CA ASP A 291 -33.35 -0.70 -30.18
C ASP A 291 -33.23 0.67 -29.51
N LEU A 292 -34.32 1.20 -28.96
CA LEU A 292 -34.38 2.48 -28.25
C LEU A 292 -33.86 2.44 -26.80
N VAL A 293 -33.67 1.25 -26.21
CA VAL A 293 -33.15 1.12 -24.83
C VAL A 293 -31.70 1.65 -24.75
N LEU A 294 -31.43 2.55 -23.80
CA LEU A 294 -30.09 3.10 -23.54
C LEU A 294 -29.27 2.17 -22.60
N LYS A 295 -27.95 2.37 -22.46
CA LYS A 295 -27.09 1.58 -21.54
C LYS A 295 -27.10 0.07 -21.75
N LYS A 296 -27.33 -0.38 -22.98
CA LYS A 296 -27.29 -1.80 -23.33
C LYS A 296 -25.89 -2.43 -23.17
N GLY A 297 -24.84 -1.62 -23.04
CA GLY A 297 -23.47 -2.09 -22.91
C GLY A 297 -22.86 -2.63 -24.20
N VAL A 298 -21.65 -3.16 -24.08
CA VAL A 298 -20.73 -3.43 -25.21
C VAL A 298 -21.21 -4.58 -26.09
N LYS A 299 -22.00 -5.53 -25.56
CA LYS A 299 -22.43 -6.73 -26.31
C LYS A 299 -23.56 -6.52 -27.31
N VAL A 300 -24.39 -5.47 -27.18
CA VAL A 300 -25.53 -5.30 -28.11
C VAL A 300 -25.12 -4.83 -29.50
N ARG A 301 -23.94 -4.22 -29.67
CA ARG A 301 -23.47 -3.74 -30.98
C ARG A 301 -22.59 -4.72 -31.76
N ASN A 302 -22.22 -5.86 -31.19
CA ASN A 302 -21.57 -6.92 -31.95
C ASN A 302 -22.63 -7.61 -32.81
N LYS A 303 -22.62 -7.36 -34.13
CA LYS A 303 -23.53 -7.93 -35.13
C LYS A 303 -23.82 -9.44 -34.97
N LYS A 304 -22.84 -10.22 -34.48
CA LYS A 304 -23.02 -11.65 -34.16
C LYS A 304 -23.98 -11.94 -33.00
N ILE A 305 -24.03 -11.06 -31.99
CA ILE A 305 -24.97 -11.19 -30.86
C ILE A 305 -26.30 -10.52 -31.18
N GLY A 306 -26.35 -9.53 -32.09
CA GLY A 306 -27.61 -9.12 -32.70
C GLY A 306 -28.27 -10.31 -33.40
N GLU A 307 -27.50 -11.07 -34.17
CA GLU A 307 -27.95 -12.34 -34.74
C GLU A 307 -28.29 -13.38 -33.67
N ASP A 308 -27.51 -13.56 -32.59
CA ASP A 308 -27.84 -14.50 -31.50
C ASP A 308 -29.02 -14.05 -30.61
N GLN A 309 -29.26 -12.75 -30.39
CA GLN A 309 -30.41 -12.23 -29.64
C GLN A 309 -31.67 -12.25 -30.50
N GLN A 310 -31.54 -12.02 -31.81
CA GLN A 310 -32.61 -12.24 -32.79
C GLN A 310 -32.83 -13.74 -33.00
N LEU A 311 -31.79 -14.58 -32.88
CA LEU A 311 -31.90 -16.03 -32.77
C LEU A 311 -32.55 -16.42 -31.45
N VAL A 312 -32.25 -15.77 -30.33
CA VAL A 312 -32.88 -16.04 -29.02
C VAL A 312 -34.33 -15.58 -29.06
N LEU A 313 -34.69 -14.44 -29.64
CA LEU A 313 -36.09 -14.08 -29.90
C LEU A 313 -36.75 -15.14 -30.78
N ARG A 314 -36.11 -15.57 -31.87
CA ARG A 314 -36.64 -16.61 -32.78
C ARG A 314 -36.67 -18.02 -32.17
N VAL A 315 -35.76 -18.36 -31.28
CA VAL A 315 -35.63 -19.66 -30.60
C VAL A 315 -36.53 -19.69 -29.38
N PHE A 316 -36.63 -18.62 -28.60
CA PHE A 316 -37.53 -18.50 -27.46
C PHE A 316 -38.98 -18.49 -27.95
N VAL A 317 -39.28 -17.83 -29.08
CA VAL A 317 -40.62 -17.91 -29.67
C VAL A 317 -40.84 -19.20 -30.47
N GLY A 318 -39.84 -19.73 -31.18
CA GLY A 318 -39.94 -20.99 -31.92
C GLY A 318 -40.00 -22.26 -31.04
N THR A 319 -39.40 -22.24 -29.84
CA THR A 319 -39.57 -23.31 -28.83
C THR A 319 -40.96 -23.26 -28.18
N PHE A 320 -41.59 -22.08 -28.14
CA PHE A 320 -42.98 -21.91 -27.71
C PHE A 320 -43.98 -22.46 -28.73
N GLU A 321 -43.75 -22.28 -30.04
CA GLU A 321 -44.56 -22.91 -31.11
C GLU A 321 -44.51 -24.45 -31.06
N LYS A 322 -43.32 -25.03 -30.87
CA LYS A 322 -43.15 -26.49 -30.78
C LYS A 322 -43.81 -27.10 -29.54
N SER A 323 -43.93 -26.38 -28.44
CA SER A 323 -44.55 -26.89 -27.21
C SER A 323 -46.08 -26.77 -27.22
N LYS A 324 -46.69 -25.87 -27.99
CA LYS A 324 -48.15 -25.76 -28.14
C LYS A 324 -48.75 -26.51 -29.35
N MET A 325 -47.98 -26.80 -30.42
CA MET A 325 -48.48 -27.58 -31.57
C MET A 325 -48.66 -29.08 -31.32
N ILE A 326 -48.16 -29.65 -30.21
CA ILE A 326 -48.30 -31.09 -29.88
C ILE A 326 -49.65 -31.37 -29.16
N GLY A 327 -50.53 -30.37 -29.06
CA GLY A 327 -51.76 -30.44 -28.27
C GLY A 327 -53.09 -30.47 -29.04
N LEU A 328 -53.16 -30.95 -30.29
CA LEU A 328 -54.44 -31.17 -30.99
C LEU A 328 -54.49 -32.56 -31.65
N PRO A 329 -55.64 -33.27 -31.57
CA PRO A 329 -55.75 -34.69 -31.84
C PRO A 329 -55.70 -35.01 -33.33
N VAL A 330 -54.96 -36.06 -33.66
CA VAL A 330 -55.12 -36.79 -34.92
C VAL A 330 -56.54 -37.35 -34.95
N TYR A 331 -57.42 -36.76 -35.75
CA TYR A 331 -58.61 -37.44 -36.25
C TYR A 331 -58.46 -37.66 -37.76
N VAL A 332 -58.49 -38.95 -38.07
CA VAL A 332 -58.34 -39.63 -39.36
C VAL A 332 -59.40 -39.18 -40.38
N LYS A 333 -58.96 -38.96 -41.63
CA LYS A 333 -59.46 -39.71 -42.79
C LYS A 333 -58.39 -39.84 -43.86
#